data_AF-A0A5J4Q975-F1
#
_entry.id   AF-A0A5J4Q975-F1
#
_cell.length_a   1.000
_cell.length_b   1.000
_cell.length_c   1.000
_cell.angle_alpha   90.00
_cell.angle_beta   90.00
_cell.angle_gamma   90.00
#
_symmetry.space_group_name_H-M   'P 1'
#
loop_
_entity.id
_entity.type
_entity.pdbx_description
1 polymer ?
#
loop_
_entity_poly.entity_id
_entity_poly.type
_entity_poly.pdbx_seq_one_letter_code
_entity_poly.pdbx_strand_id
1 'polypeptide(L)'
;MSEKITSDRDYYLVDSMPVEICRLSRSSRCSICQEGVHTYPDKGYCATQKMYYYGYKLHAICSIEGVFSDFDLTKASVHDIHYLKRC
;
A
#
# COMPACT_ATOMS: atom_id res chain seq x y z
N MET A 1 9.74 3.05 17.49
CA MET A 1 10.71 4.12 17.18
C MET A 1 11.04 3.98 15.71
N SER A 2 10.42 4.78 14.85
CA SER A 2 10.73 4.82 13.41
C SER A 2 12.12 5.42 13.23
N GLU A 3 13.06 4.65 12.71
CA GLU A 3 14.26 5.24 12.11
C GLU A 3 13.77 6.04 10.90
N LYS A 4 13.97 7.36 10.90
CA LYS A 4 13.81 8.17 9.69
C LYS A 4 14.58 7.47 8.56
N ILE A 5 14.16 7.65 7.30
CA ILE A 5 14.99 7.27 6.16
C ILE A 5 16.27 8.12 6.27
N THR A 6 17.28 7.57 6.93
CA THR A 6 18.52 8.26 7.25
C THR A 6 19.43 8.14 6.06
N SER A 7 20.14 9.21 5.70
CA SER A 7 21.14 9.18 4.64
C SER A 7 22.38 8.33 4.95
N ASP A 8 22.36 7.53 6.02
CA ASP A 8 23.46 6.63 6.40
C ASP A 8 23.38 5.28 5.69
N ARG A 9 22.23 4.93 5.08
CA ARG A 9 22.05 3.70 4.32
C ARG A 9 21.89 4.01 2.84
N ASP A 10 22.70 3.33 2.03
CA ASP A 10 22.72 3.50 0.57
C ASP A 10 21.56 2.79 -0.13
N TYR A 11 20.93 1.80 0.52
CA TYR A 11 19.91 0.95 -0.08
C TYR A 11 18.75 0.66 0.88
N TYR A 12 17.56 0.63 0.30
CA TYR A 12 16.32 0.24 0.97
C TYR A 12 15.57 -0.76 0.10
N LEU A 13 14.83 -1.64 0.75
CA LEU A 13 13.89 -2.55 0.11
C LEU A 13 12.51 -1.91 0.16
N VAL A 14 11.80 -1.97 -0.97
CA VAL A 14 10.44 -1.45 -1.09
C VAL A 14 9.55 -2.59 -1.54
N ASP A 15 8.50 -2.84 -0.76
CA ASP A 15 7.49 -3.83 -1.09
C ASP A 15 6.09 -3.24 -0.95
N SER A 16 5.17 -3.79 -1.72
CA SER A 16 3.76 -3.41 -1.65
C SER A 16 2.85 -4.63 -1.57
N MET A 17 1.86 -4.56 -0.69
CA MET A 17 0.95 -5.66 -0.42
C MET A 17 -0.51 -5.22 -0.55
N PRO A 18 -1.38 -6.03 -1.19
CA PRO A 18 -2.80 -5.76 -1.21
C PRO A 18 -3.41 -5.93 0.18
N VAL A 19 -4.21 -4.95 0.61
CA VAL A 19 -5.02 -4.98 1.82
C VAL A 19 -6.49 -5.00 1.40
N GLU A 20 -7.05 -6.20 1.29
CA GLU A 20 -8.45 -6.40 0.91
C GLU A 20 -9.39 -6.06 2.08
N ILE A 21 -10.38 -5.21 1.83
CA ILE A 21 -11.43 -4.87 2.82
C ILE A 21 -12.58 -5.87 2.75
N CYS A 22 -12.98 -6.20 1.53
CA CYS A 22 -14.00 -7.20 1.27
C CYS A 22 -13.78 -7.81 -0.11
N ARG A 23 -14.34 -9.01 -0.31
CA ARG A 23 -14.35 -9.65 -1.63
C ARG A 23 -14.88 -8.69 -2.70
N LEU A 24 -14.26 -8.74 -3.88
CA LEU A 24 -14.62 -7.88 -5.02
C LEU A 24 -16.12 -7.90 -5.34
N SER A 25 -16.79 -9.05 -5.18
CA SER A 25 -18.24 -9.22 -5.39
C SER A 25 -19.12 -8.40 -4.44
N ARG A 26 -18.57 -7.92 -3.32
CA ARG A 26 -19.26 -7.10 -2.32
C ARG A 26 -18.86 -5.63 -2.33
N SER A 27 -17.88 -5.25 -3.15
CA SER A 27 -17.32 -3.89 -3.22
C SER A 27 -18.40 -2.81 -3.37
N SER A 28 -19.41 -3.02 -4.23
CA SER A 28 -20.48 -2.05 -4.48
C SER A 28 -21.43 -1.82 -3.30
N ARG A 29 -21.44 -2.71 -2.30
CA ARG A 29 -22.27 -2.62 -1.10
C ARG A 29 -21.44 -2.38 0.16
N CYS A 30 -20.13 -2.19 0.01
CA CYS A 30 -19.22 -1.96 1.11
C CYS A 30 -19.33 -0.50 1.56
N SER A 31 -19.77 -0.27 2.79
CA SER A 31 -19.82 1.07 3.39
C SER A 31 -18.57 1.41 4.21
N ILE A 32 -17.61 0.48 4.31
CA ILE A 32 -16.41 0.62 5.14
C ILE A 32 -15.44 1.61 4.47
N CYS A 33 -14.96 2.58 5.25
CA CYS A 33 -13.98 3.59 4.83
C CYS A 33 -14.43 4.46 3.63
N GLN A 34 -15.73 4.70 3.47
CA GLN A 34 -16.27 5.50 2.37
C GLN A 34 -16.42 7.00 2.70
N GLU A 35 -16.05 7.43 3.90
CA GLU A 35 -16.27 8.81 4.37
C GLU A 35 -15.37 9.83 3.64
N GLY A 36 -14.15 9.43 3.27
CA GLY A 36 -13.17 10.32 2.66
C GLY A 36 -13.05 10.15 1.14
N VAL A 37 -13.39 11.19 0.36
CA VAL A 37 -13.28 11.16 -1.12
C VAL A 37 -11.85 10.85 -1.60
N HIS A 38 -10.84 11.28 -0.86
CA HIS A 38 -9.43 11.03 -1.22
C HIS A 38 -8.85 9.74 -0.62
N THR A 39 -9.55 9.12 0.34
CA THR A 39 -9.07 7.96 1.08
C THR A 39 -10.00 6.75 0.97
N TYR A 40 -11.09 6.82 0.19
CA TYR A 40 -11.98 5.69 -0.01
C TYR A 40 -11.25 4.53 -0.71
N PRO A 41 -11.62 3.27 -0.40
CA PRO A 41 -10.98 2.11 -0.99
C PRO A 41 -11.33 1.94 -2.47
N ASP A 42 -10.39 1.41 -3.23
CA ASP A 42 -10.56 1.26 -4.68
C ASP A 42 -10.24 -0.17 -5.11
N LYS A 43 -10.42 -0.47 -6.40
CA LYS A 43 -10.04 -1.74 -7.00
C LYS A 43 -8.60 -1.67 -7.50
N GLY A 44 -7.85 -2.74 -7.23
CA GLY A 44 -6.48 -2.91 -7.71
C GLY A 44 -6.23 -4.33 -8.19
N TYR A 45 -5.10 -4.52 -8.84
CA TYR A 45 -4.60 -5.83 -9.25
C TYR A 45 -3.23 -6.09 -8.63
N CYS A 46 -3.08 -7.23 -7.97
CA CYS A 46 -1.78 -7.70 -7.49
C CYS A 46 -1.24 -8.72 -8.50
N ALA A 47 -0.21 -8.35 -9.25
CA ALA A 47 0.37 -9.19 -10.28
C ALA A 47 0.99 -10.48 -9.71
N THR A 48 1.70 -10.37 -8.58
CA THR A 48 2.34 -11.50 -7.89
C THR A 48 1.33 -12.58 -7.49
N GLN A 49 0.16 -12.17 -7.02
CA GLN A 49 -0.91 -13.09 -6.58
C GLN A 49 -1.94 -13.37 -7.68
N LYS A 50 -1.80 -12.75 -8.86
CA LYS A 50 -2.73 -12.82 -9.99
C LYS A 50 -4.19 -12.54 -9.61
N MET A 51 -4.43 -11.60 -8.70
CA MET A 51 -5.77 -11.34 -8.15
C MET A 51 -6.18 -9.87 -8.24
N TYR A 52 -7.47 -9.65 -8.48
CA TYR A 52 -8.13 -8.37 -8.27
C TYR A 52 -8.69 -8.29 -6.85
N TYR A 53 -8.55 -7.14 -6.23
CA TYR A 53 -9.02 -6.91 -4.85
C TYR A 53 -9.65 -5.53 -4.74
N TYR A 54 -10.51 -5.37 -3.73
CA TYR A 54 -11.09 -4.08 -3.35
C TYR A 54 -10.59 -3.69 -1.96
N GLY A 55 -9.92 -2.54 -1.87
CA GLY A 55 -9.32 -2.07 -0.63
C GLY A 55 -8.18 -1.08 -0.87
N TYR A 56 -7.08 -1.32 -0.16
CA TYR A 56 -5.90 -0.46 -0.15
C TYR A 56 -4.66 -1.21 -0.57
N LYS A 57 -3.61 -0.46 -0.91
CA LYS A 57 -2.27 -0.99 -1.10
C LYS A 57 -1.38 -0.47 0.02
N LEU A 58 -0.82 -1.38 0.80
CA LEU A 58 0.21 -1.09 1.78
C LEU A 58 1.54 -0.96 1.04
N HIS A 59 2.27 0.11 1.29
CA HIS A 59 3.65 0.29 0.86
C HIS A 59 4.52 0.29 2.10
N ALA A 60 5.63 -0.45 2.07
CA ALA A 60 6.56 -0.53 3.18
C ALA A 60 7.98 -0.34 2.68
N ILE A 61 8.76 0.39 3.47
CA ILE A 61 10.19 0.55 3.29
C ILE A 61 10.88 -0.20 4.42
N CYS A 62 11.75 -1.12 4.07
CA CYS A 62 12.54 -1.88 5.04
C CYS A 62 14.04 -1.80 4.73
N SER A 63 14.82 -1.96 5.79
CA SER A 63 16.26 -2.13 5.69
C SER A 63 16.61 -3.47 5.06
N ILE A 64 17.87 -3.62 4.64
CA ILE A 64 18.36 -4.90 4.09
C ILE A 64 18.29 -6.03 5.12
N GLU A 65 18.38 -5.69 6.41
CA GLU A 65 18.22 -6.60 7.55
C GLU A 65 16.76 -6.96 7.83
N GLY A 66 15.80 -6.40 7.08
CA GLY A 66 14.38 -6.69 7.20
C GLY A 66 13.65 -5.89 8.27
N VAL A 67 14.23 -4.79 8.76
CA VAL A 67 13.58 -3.91 9.74
C VAL A 67 12.73 -2.86 9.00
N PHE A 68 11.44 -2.79 9.30
CA PHE A 68 10.57 -1.75 8.73
C PHE A 68 10.92 -0.37 9.29
N SER A 69 11.21 0.56 8.37
CA SER A 69 11.51 1.95 8.70
C SER A 69 10.28 2.83 8.56
N ASP A 70 9.47 2.60 7.52
CA ASP A 70 8.28 3.38 7.22
C ASP A 70 7.22 2.57 6.46
N PHE A 71 5.96 3.00 6.55
CA PHE A 71 4.85 2.41 5.82
C PHE A 71 3.73 3.41 5.55
N ASP A 72 3.05 3.26 4.41
CA ASP A 72 1.90 4.08 4.04
C ASP A 72 0.81 3.22 3.37
N LEU A 73 -0.42 3.74 3.39
CA LEU A 73 -1.58 3.15 2.73
C LEU A 73 -2.09 4.06 1.63
N THR A 74 -2.13 3.53 0.41
CA THR A 74 -2.75 4.21 -0.74
C THR A 74 -3.99 3.48 -1.19
N LYS A 75 -4.82 4.14 -2.02
CA LYS A 75 -5.86 3.44 -2.78
C LYS A 75 -5.24 2.30 -3.59
N ALA A 76 -5.97 1.20 -3.75
CA ALA A 76 -5.51 0.04 -4.52
C ALA A 76 -5.18 0.37 -5.99
N SER A 77 -5.77 1.43 -6.53
CA SER A 77 -5.57 1.92 -7.90
C SER A 77 -4.28 2.74 -8.10
N VAL A 78 -3.55 3.08 -7.03
CA VAL A 78 -2.28 3.81 -7.13
C VAL A 78 -1.15 2.85 -7.52
N HIS A 79 -0.36 3.24 -8.53
CA HIS A 79 0.82 2.48 -8.96
C HIS A 79 2.01 2.71 -8.04
N ASP A 80 2.81 1.66 -7.82
CA ASP A 80 3.93 1.65 -6.86
C ASP A 80 5.04 2.65 -7.24
N ILE A 81 5.21 2.91 -8.53
CA ILE A 81 6.14 3.93 -9.05
C ILE A 81 5.83 5.35 -8.54
N HIS A 82 4.58 5.62 -8.16
CA HIS A 82 4.19 6.93 -7.61
C HIS A 82 4.40 7.03 -6.11
N TYR A 83 4.57 5.90 -5.41
CA TYR A 83 4.85 5.90 -3.98
C TYR A 83 6.19 6.56 -3.67
N LEU A 84 7.24 6.18 -4.40
CA LEU A 84 8.59 6.74 -4.23
C LEU A 84 8.70 8.25 -4.48
N LYS A 85 7.74 8.85 -5.19
CA LYS A 85 7.71 10.31 -5.41
C LYS A 85 7.22 11.08 -4.18
N ARG A 86 6.68 10.38 -3.18
CA ARG A 86 6.11 10.95 -1.94
C ARG A 86 6.99 10.76 -0.70
N CYS A 87 8.01 9.90 -0.79
CA CYS A 87 8.98 9.65 0.28
C CYS A 87 10.11 10.68 0.28
#